data_AF-A0A529L414-F1
#
_entry.id   AF-A0A529L414-F1
#
_cell.length_a   1.000
_cell.length_b   1.000
_cell.length_c   1.000
_cell.angle_alpha   90.00
_cell.angle_beta   90.00
_cell.angle_gamma   90.00
#
_symmetry.space_group_name_H-M   'P 1'
#
loop_
_entity.id
_entity.type
_entity.pdbx_description
1 polymer ?
#
loop_
_entity_poly.entity_id
_entity_poly.type
_entity_poly.pdbx_seq_one_letter_code
_entity_poly.pdbx_strand_id
1 'polypeptide(L)'
;SLITHDIRHVQAPLFAEVERFLQQGDVIFTNFESTILGQYGGWPTKGKYFGYSKPEVLDALQDIGFNALALANNHAFDLGPCGIQSTLDEVEVRGFLHAGIGIDETDAAKLGRRHLGYRHVSLLAVDAGPGPANMYAENHNTVRPARPGVNRLKTVRRIGVPDGHFRRLARLGGHLQSSDLELTNYAQPEDPPDVASANEI
;
A
#
# COMPACT_ATOMS: atom_id res chain seq x y z
N SER A 1 12.68 8.36 -5.39
CA SER A 1 13.63 7.35 -5.89
C SER A 1 13.55 6.16 -4.97
N LEU A 2 13.42 4.96 -5.50
CA LEU A 2 13.27 3.73 -4.74
C LEU A 2 14.64 3.11 -4.48
N ILE A 3 15.04 2.94 -3.22
CA ILE A 3 16.17 2.09 -2.87
C ILE A 3 15.63 0.66 -2.80
N THR A 4 15.89 -0.12 -3.85
CA THR A 4 15.38 -1.51 -3.99
C THR A 4 16.47 -2.57 -3.91
N HIS A 5 17.71 -2.13 -3.77
CA HIS A 5 18.90 -2.98 -3.76
C HIS A 5 19.81 -2.55 -2.62
N ASP A 6 20.65 -3.46 -2.16
CA ASP A 6 21.68 -3.15 -1.17
C ASP A 6 22.71 -2.17 -1.74
N ILE A 7 22.81 -1.00 -1.10
CA ILE A 7 23.75 0.06 -1.47
C ILE A 7 24.83 0.31 -0.42
N ARG A 8 24.99 -0.56 0.60
CA ARG A 8 26.00 -0.40 1.65
C ARG A 8 27.44 -0.35 1.13
N HIS A 9 27.66 -0.86 -0.08
CA HIS A 9 28.95 -0.83 -0.78
C HIS A 9 29.26 0.52 -1.45
N VAL A 10 28.32 1.47 -1.50
CA VAL A 10 28.50 2.77 -2.17
C VAL A 10 29.38 3.68 -1.32
N GLN A 11 30.53 4.09 -1.86
CA GLN A 11 31.53 4.92 -1.17
C GLN A 11 31.65 6.32 -1.81
N ALA A 12 30.54 7.03 -1.95
CA ALA A 12 30.52 8.38 -2.52
C ALA A 12 30.62 9.45 -1.41
N PRO A 13 31.58 10.41 -1.46
CA PRO A 13 31.72 11.43 -0.41
C PRO A 13 30.45 12.24 -0.15
N LEU A 14 29.71 12.60 -1.20
CA LEU A 14 28.44 13.31 -1.10
C LEU A 14 27.33 12.45 -0.46
N PHE A 15 27.38 11.13 -0.64
CA PHE A 15 26.41 10.24 0.00
C PHE A 15 26.68 10.13 1.51
N ALA A 16 27.95 10.03 1.90
CA ALA A 16 28.35 10.06 3.31
C ALA A 16 27.96 11.39 4.01
N GLU A 17 27.94 12.52 3.29
CA GLU A 17 27.40 13.78 3.82
C GLU A 17 25.89 13.71 4.09
N VAL A 18 25.13 13.06 3.21
CA VAL A 18 23.69 12.83 3.39
C VAL A 18 23.43 11.93 4.59
N GLU A 19 24.15 10.81 4.72
CA GLU A 19 24.04 9.91 5.87
C GLU A 19 24.33 10.65 7.18
N ARG A 20 25.44 11.39 7.26
CA ARG A 20 25.77 12.20 8.44
C ARG A 20 24.73 13.26 8.76
N PHE A 21 24.07 13.83 7.75
CA PHE A 21 23.00 14.80 7.95
C PHE A 21 21.75 14.12 8.53
N LEU A 22 21.33 12.99 7.94
CA LEU A 22 20.16 12.23 8.40
C LEU A 22 20.34 11.75 9.85
N GLN A 23 21.50 11.17 10.16
CA GLN A 23 21.82 10.60 11.48
C GLN A 23 21.85 11.62 12.64
N GLN A 24 21.69 12.92 12.37
CA GLN A 24 21.51 13.94 13.41
C GLN A 24 20.10 13.94 14.02
N GLY A 25 19.12 13.34 13.33
CA GLY A 25 17.74 13.27 13.79
C GLY A 25 17.45 12.09 14.72
N ASP A 26 16.61 12.31 15.73
CA ASP A 26 16.09 11.20 16.55
C ASP A 26 15.07 10.33 15.81
N VAL A 27 14.38 10.92 14.81
CA VAL A 27 13.38 10.25 13.97
C VAL A 27 13.73 10.50 12.51
N ILE A 28 14.12 9.44 11.82
CA ILE A 28 14.58 9.48 10.44
C ILE A 28 13.63 8.56 9.67
N PHE A 29 12.68 9.20 8.99
CA PHE A 29 11.53 8.55 8.40
C PHE A 29 11.59 8.57 6.87
N THR A 30 11.11 7.50 6.24
CA THR A 30 10.91 7.45 4.79
C THR A 30 9.70 6.61 4.39
N ASN A 31 9.23 6.80 3.15
CA ASN A 31 8.29 5.90 2.51
C ASN A 31 9.06 4.73 1.90
N PHE A 32 8.85 3.52 2.42
CA PHE A 32 9.38 2.31 1.81
C PHE A 32 8.42 1.84 0.72
N GLU A 33 8.54 2.43 -0.47
CA GLU A 33 7.73 2.08 -1.66
C GLU A 33 8.25 0.81 -2.35
N SER A 34 8.54 -0.17 -1.48
CA SER A 34 8.97 -1.56 -1.66
C SER A 34 7.88 -2.58 -1.29
N THR A 35 8.08 -3.84 -1.68
CA THR A 35 7.64 -5.03 -0.93
C THR A 35 8.84 -5.95 -0.78
N ILE A 36 8.93 -6.68 0.33
CA ILE A 36 10.03 -7.63 0.55
C ILE A 36 9.66 -9.00 0.00
N LEU A 37 10.54 -9.57 -0.83
CA LEU A 37 10.54 -10.98 -1.17
C LEU A 37 11.25 -11.75 -0.03
N GLY A 38 10.47 -12.20 0.95
CA GLY A 38 10.97 -12.92 2.12
C GLY A 38 10.52 -14.38 2.16
N GLN A 39 10.44 -14.91 3.38
CA GLN A 39 10.17 -16.33 3.64
C GLN A 39 8.83 -16.85 3.08
N TYR A 40 7.83 -15.97 2.93
CA TYR A 40 6.51 -16.35 2.40
C TYR A 40 6.45 -16.32 0.86
N GLY A 41 7.52 -15.87 0.19
CA GLY A 41 7.54 -15.68 -1.25
C GLY A 41 6.52 -14.65 -1.72
N GLY A 42 5.87 -14.93 -2.84
CA GLY A 42 4.84 -14.08 -3.42
C GLY A 42 4.78 -14.22 -4.93
N TRP A 43 3.74 -13.66 -5.51
CA TRP A 43 3.51 -13.69 -6.95
C TRP A 43 3.32 -12.25 -7.46
N PRO A 44 3.85 -11.91 -8.65
CA PRO A 44 3.65 -10.59 -9.23
C PRO A 44 2.17 -10.25 -9.37
N THR A 45 1.71 -9.19 -8.70
CA THR A 45 0.33 -8.68 -8.80
C THR A 45 0.17 -7.62 -9.89
N LYS A 46 1.28 -7.18 -10.47
CA LYS A 46 1.35 -6.19 -11.56
C LYS A 46 2.14 -6.74 -12.73
N GLY A 47 1.82 -6.23 -13.92
CA GLY A 47 2.58 -6.51 -15.14
C GLY A 47 3.82 -5.62 -15.29
N LYS A 48 3.60 -4.36 -15.71
CA LYS A 48 4.69 -3.45 -16.12
C LYS A 48 5.41 -2.74 -14.97
N TYR A 49 4.66 -2.28 -13.97
CA TYR A 49 5.20 -1.50 -12.84
C TYR A 49 5.31 -2.37 -11.58
N PHE A 50 5.90 -3.55 -11.75
CA PHE A 50 6.17 -4.50 -10.68
C PHE A 50 7.60 -4.31 -10.16
N GLY A 51 7.76 -4.30 -8.84
CA GLY A 51 9.05 -4.28 -8.18
C GLY A 51 8.98 -4.95 -6.82
N TYR A 52 10.10 -5.51 -6.39
CA TYR A 52 10.30 -5.99 -5.03
C TYR A 52 11.74 -5.70 -4.61
N SER A 53 12.01 -5.82 -3.32
CA SER A 53 13.36 -5.81 -2.76
C SER A 53 13.60 -7.09 -1.99
N LYS A 54 14.87 -7.46 -1.84
CA LYS A 54 15.26 -8.50 -0.90
C LYS A 54 15.47 -7.89 0.51
N PRO A 55 15.42 -8.70 1.59
CA PRO A 55 15.49 -8.19 2.96
C PRO A 55 16.70 -7.29 3.25
N GLU A 56 17.86 -7.52 2.62
CA GLU A 56 19.08 -6.74 2.82
C GLU A 56 18.94 -5.24 2.48
N VAL A 57 17.91 -4.85 1.71
CA VAL A 57 17.61 -3.43 1.48
C VAL A 57 17.29 -2.71 2.79
N LEU A 58 16.66 -3.39 3.75
CA LEU A 58 16.29 -2.82 5.03
C LEU A 58 17.54 -2.56 5.87
N ASP A 59 18.57 -3.42 5.77
CA ASP A 59 19.87 -3.17 6.41
C ASP A 59 20.52 -1.92 5.83
N ALA A 60 20.47 -1.74 4.50
CA ALA A 60 20.97 -0.54 3.86
C ALA A 60 20.22 0.73 4.33
N LEU A 61 18.90 0.65 4.53
CA LEU A 61 18.13 1.76 5.09
C LEU A 61 18.53 2.07 6.54
N GLN A 62 18.84 1.05 7.37
CA GLN A 62 19.34 1.26 8.72
C GLN A 62 20.71 1.93 8.72
N ASP A 63 21.63 1.51 7.84
CA ASP A 63 22.97 2.11 7.74
C ASP A 63 22.91 3.59 7.34
N ILE A 64 21.96 3.97 6.48
CA ILE A 64 21.68 5.38 6.14
C ILE A 64 21.14 6.16 7.35
N GLY A 65 20.56 5.47 8.33
CA GLY A 65 20.03 6.03 9.58
C GLY A 65 18.51 5.97 9.69
N PHE A 66 17.78 5.47 8.68
CA PHE A 66 16.32 5.37 8.79
C PHE A 66 15.91 4.45 9.95
N ASN A 67 14.96 4.90 10.75
CA ASN A 67 14.42 4.17 11.89
C ASN A 67 12.89 4.11 11.90
N ALA A 68 12.23 4.78 10.93
CA ALA A 68 10.79 4.71 10.74
C ALA A 68 10.42 4.58 9.25
N LEU A 69 9.47 3.70 8.93
CA LEU A 69 9.04 3.38 7.56
C LEU A 69 7.52 3.50 7.41
N ALA A 70 7.06 4.31 6.46
CA ALA A 70 5.70 4.19 5.95
C ALA A 70 5.65 3.06 4.92
N LEU A 71 4.72 2.13 5.13
CA LEU A 71 4.55 0.94 4.30
C LEU A 71 3.29 1.03 3.44
N ALA A 72 2.37 1.96 3.71
CA ALA A 72 1.22 2.17 2.84
C ALA A 72 1.63 2.92 1.57
N ASN A 73 1.70 2.20 0.45
CA ASN A 73 1.97 2.78 -0.86
C ASN A 73 1.52 1.81 -1.96
N ASN A 74 1.58 2.29 -3.19
CA ASN A 74 1.19 1.56 -4.39
C ASN A 74 2.04 0.32 -4.69
N HIS A 75 3.25 0.17 -4.15
CA HIS A 75 4.14 -0.98 -4.40
C HIS A 75 4.18 -2.02 -3.27
N ALA A 76 3.59 -1.70 -2.12
CA ALA A 76 3.56 -2.58 -0.94
C ALA A 76 2.91 -3.95 -1.21
N PHE A 77 2.04 -4.04 -2.22
CA PHE A 77 1.31 -5.25 -2.59
C PHE A 77 1.81 -5.91 -3.88
N ASP A 78 2.99 -5.55 -4.39
CA ASP A 78 3.50 -6.08 -5.66
C ASP A 78 3.69 -7.60 -5.63
N LEU A 79 3.94 -8.19 -4.46
CA LEU A 79 4.05 -9.63 -4.21
C LEU A 79 2.79 -10.24 -3.55
N GLY A 80 1.72 -9.45 -3.44
CA GLY A 80 0.46 -9.85 -2.82
C GLY A 80 0.57 -10.04 -1.30
N PRO A 81 -0.36 -10.82 -0.70
CA PRO A 81 -0.41 -11.01 0.75
C PRO A 81 0.88 -11.60 1.36
N CYS A 82 1.57 -12.48 0.64
CA CYS A 82 2.85 -13.03 1.07
C CYS A 82 3.95 -11.98 1.18
N GLY A 83 3.95 -11.00 0.27
CA GLY A 83 4.88 -9.87 0.29
C GLY A 83 4.60 -8.92 1.46
N ILE A 84 3.32 -8.68 1.76
CA ILE A 84 2.90 -7.90 2.95
C ILE A 84 3.42 -8.57 4.22
N GLN A 85 3.18 -9.86 4.38
CA GLN A 85 3.59 -10.60 5.56
C GLN A 85 5.12 -10.67 5.69
N SER A 86 5.82 -10.91 4.58
CA SER A 86 7.29 -10.89 4.56
C SER A 86 7.83 -9.52 4.93
N THR A 87 7.21 -8.44 4.43
CA THR A 87 7.63 -7.06 4.75
C THR A 87 7.43 -6.79 6.23
N LEU A 88 6.27 -7.14 6.81
CA LEU A 88 5.98 -6.98 8.24
C LEU A 88 7.02 -7.68 9.13
N ASP A 89 7.33 -8.95 8.84
CA ASP A 89 8.30 -9.71 9.63
C ASP A 89 9.70 -9.08 9.56
N GLU A 90 10.15 -8.70 8.36
CA GLU A 90 11.50 -8.22 8.14
C GLU A 90 11.74 -6.82 8.71
N VAL A 91 10.70 -5.96 8.73
CA VAL A 91 10.78 -4.65 9.40
C VAL A 91 10.69 -4.77 10.92
N GLU A 92 9.91 -5.71 11.43
CA GLU A 92 9.75 -5.92 12.87
C GLU A 92 11.03 -6.50 13.49
N VAL A 93 11.63 -7.51 12.85
CA VAL A 93 12.90 -8.13 13.28
C VAL A 93 14.03 -7.10 13.33
N ARG A 94 14.05 -6.14 12.40
CA ARG A 94 15.04 -5.05 12.38
C ARG A 94 14.68 -3.88 13.29
N GLY A 95 13.50 -3.90 13.89
CA GLY A 95 13.08 -2.91 14.86
C GLY A 95 12.77 -1.53 14.26
N PHE A 96 12.27 -1.48 13.03
CA PHE A 96 11.73 -0.23 12.49
C PHE A 96 10.43 0.16 13.21
N LEU A 97 10.21 1.46 13.40
CA LEU A 97 8.86 1.98 13.59
C LEU A 97 8.13 1.94 12.24
N HIS A 98 7.03 1.20 12.12
CA HIS A 98 6.33 1.08 10.84
C HIS A 98 4.81 1.23 10.98
N ALA A 99 4.14 1.56 9.88
CA ALA A 99 2.69 1.61 9.79
C ALA A 99 2.24 1.49 8.33
N GLY A 100 0.97 1.10 8.12
CA GLY A 100 0.28 1.23 6.83
C GLY A 100 0.08 -0.06 6.03
N ILE A 101 0.56 -1.20 6.53
CA ILE A 101 0.18 -2.53 6.04
C ILE A 101 -0.12 -3.41 7.25
N GLY A 102 -0.87 -4.49 7.04
CA GLY A 102 -1.24 -5.41 8.13
C GLY A 102 -1.72 -6.75 7.61
N ILE A 103 -1.84 -7.71 8.52
CA ILE A 103 -2.38 -9.05 8.22
C ILE A 103 -3.90 -9.04 7.96
N ASP A 104 -4.58 -7.97 8.37
CA ASP A 104 -5.98 -7.66 8.14
C ASP A 104 -6.20 -6.12 8.21
N GLU A 105 -7.43 -5.66 7.98
CA GLU A 105 -7.76 -4.23 7.97
C GLU A 105 -7.53 -3.57 9.34
N THR A 106 -7.86 -4.29 10.42
CA THR A 106 -7.69 -3.79 11.79
C THR A 106 -6.22 -3.56 12.10
N ASP A 107 -5.36 -4.50 11.72
CA ASP A 107 -3.93 -4.45 11.89
C ASP A 107 -3.30 -3.36 11.01
N ALA A 108 -3.68 -3.27 9.74
CA ALA A 108 -3.18 -2.26 8.82
C ALA A 108 -3.49 -0.82 9.27
N ALA A 109 -4.62 -0.62 9.95
CA ALA A 109 -5.04 0.66 10.49
C ALA A 109 -4.36 1.05 11.82
N LYS A 110 -3.58 0.14 12.45
CA LYS A 110 -2.90 0.44 13.70
C LYS A 110 -1.84 1.52 13.51
N LEU A 111 -1.72 2.38 14.51
CA LEU A 111 -0.58 3.29 14.63
C LEU A 111 0.65 2.49 15.02
N GLY A 112 1.72 2.63 14.23
CA GLY A 112 3.05 2.26 14.69
C GLY A 112 3.41 3.12 15.89
N ARG A 113 3.94 2.54 16.96
CA ARG A 113 4.39 3.30 18.14
C ARG A 113 5.74 2.77 18.59
N ARG A 114 6.70 3.67 18.79
CA ARG A 114 8.04 3.30 19.27
C ARG A 114 8.66 4.46 20.04
N HIS A 115 9.53 4.13 20.99
CA HIS A 115 10.39 5.11 21.64
C HIS A 115 11.67 5.24 20.81
N LEU A 116 11.91 6.42 20.23
CA LEU A 116 13.07 6.72 19.39
C LEU A 116 13.85 7.86 20.06
N GLY A 117 15.09 7.57 20.49
CA GLY A 117 15.86 8.47 21.36
C GLY A 117 15.13 8.72 22.68
N TYR A 118 14.79 9.98 22.94
CA TYR A 118 14.01 10.40 24.12
C TYR A 118 12.54 10.71 23.82
N ARG A 119 12.04 10.34 22.63
CA ARG A 119 10.70 10.70 22.16
C ARG A 119 9.80 9.48 21.99
N HIS A 120 8.54 9.62 22.41
CA HIS A 120 7.47 8.72 22.00
C HIS A 120 6.95 9.14 20.63
N VAL A 121 7.08 8.28 19.64
CA VAL A 121 6.69 8.57 18.26
C VAL A 121 5.56 7.63 17.86
N SER A 122 4.52 8.21 17.24
CA SER A 122 3.46 7.45 16.58
C SER A 122 3.48 7.72 15.09
N LEU A 123 3.29 6.68 14.29
CA LEU A 123 3.25 6.76 12.84
C LEU A 123 1.91 6.22 12.32
N LEU A 124 1.31 6.96 11.39
CA LEU A 124 0.18 6.52 10.59
C LEU A 124 0.59 6.59 9.12
N ALA A 125 0.27 5.57 8.35
CA ALA A 125 0.40 5.60 6.90
C ALA A 125 -0.86 5.03 6.26
N VAL A 126 -1.32 5.68 5.20
CA VAL A 126 -2.55 5.34 4.46
C VAL A 126 -2.29 5.53 2.97
N ASP A 127 -2.88 4.66 2.16
CA ASP A 127 -2.92 4.79 0.71
C ASP A 127 -4.31 5.30 0.27
N ALA A 128 -4.33 6.42 -0.45
CA ALA A 128 -5.57 7.03 -0.97
C ALA A 128 -5.93 6.57 -2.38
N GLY A 129 -5.16 5.62 -2.92
CA GLY A 129 -5.30 5.11 -4.28
C GLY A 129 -4.83 6.07 -5.38
N PRO A 130 -5.12 5.74 -6.65
CA PRO A 130 -5.94 4.60 -7.07
C PRO A 130 -5.17 3.26 -6.99
N GLY A 131 -5.79 2.26 -6.38
CA GLY A 131 -5.31 0.87 -6.33
C GLY A 131 -6.48 -0.11 -6.52
N PRO A 132 -6.23 -1.32 -7.05
CA PRO A 132 -7.26 -2.34 -7.15
C PRO A 132 -7.70 -2.79 -5.74
N ALA A 133 -8.97 -3.14 -5.56
CA ALA A 133 -9.54 -3.45 -4.24
C ALA A 133 -8.76 -4.55 -3.48
N ASN A 134 -8.23 -5.54 -4.22
CA ASN A 134 -7.48 -6.66 -3.67
C ASN A 134 -6.13 -6.26 -3.02
N MET A 135 -5.60 -5.06 -3.29
CA MET A 135 -4.39 -4.53 -2.64
C MET A 135 -4.62 -4.17 -1.18
N TYR A 136 -5.85 -3.80 -0.84
CA TYR A 136 -6.17 -3.30 0.50
C TYR A 136 -6.45 -4.44 1.47
N ALA A 137 -6.04 -4.24 2.71
CA ALA A 137 -6.28 -5.19 3.78
C ALA A 137 -7.77 -5.34 4.06
N GLU A 138 -8.20 -6.55 4.41
CA GLU A 138 -9.61 -6.86 4.64
C GLU A 138 -9.73 -7.81 5.84
N ASN A 139 -10.64 -7.53 6.76
CA ASN A 139 -10.94 -8.42 7.87
C ASN A 139 -11.65 -9.70 7.38
N HIS A 140 -11.51 -10.80 8.12
CA HIS A 140 -12.30 -11.99 7.86
C HIS A 140 -13.80 -11.74 8.12
N ASN A 141 -14.65 -12.53 7.48
CA ASN A 141 -16.07 -12.58 7.76
C ASN A 141 -16.58 -14.02 7.67
N THR A 142 -17.90 -14.22 7.67
CA THR A 142 -18.53 -15.54 7.67
C THR A 142 -18.25 -16.38 6.41
N VAL A 143 -17.85 -15.75 5.30
CA VAL A 143 -17.69 -16.39 3.98
C VAL A 143 -16.28 -16.23 3.39
N ARG A 144 -15.44 -15.35 3.94
CA ARG A 144 -14.11 -15.04 3.42
C ARG A 144 -13.07 -14.94 4.55
N PRO A 145 -11.85 -15.48 4.35
CA PRO A 145 -10.75 -15.24 5.28
C PRO A 145 -10.29 -13.78 5.21
N ALA A 146 -9.52 -13.36 6.21
CA ALA A 146 -8.84 -12.07 6.19
C ALA A 146 -7.82 -12.02 5.03
N ARG A 147 -7.56 -10.81 4.54
CA ARG A 147 -6.54 -10.56 3.52
C ARG A 147 -5.50 -9.58 4.07
N PRO A 148 -4.23 -10.00 4.19
CA PRO A 148 -3.12 -9.08 4.39
C PRO A 148 -3.06 -8.07 3.24
N GLY A 149 -2.82 -6.81 3.55
CA GLY A 149 -2.82 -5.76 2.54
C GLY A 149 -2.46 -4.38 3.08
N VAL A 150 -2.75 -3.38 2.25
CA VAL A 150 -2.45 -1.97 2.51
C VAL A 150 -3.59 -1.30 3.28
N ASN A 151 -3.24 -0.37 4.18
CA ASN A 151 -4.19 0.49 4.87
C ASN A 151 -4.78 1.52 3.91
N ARG A 152 -6.10 1.51 3.74
CA ARG A 152 -6.80 2.33 2.74
C ARG A 152 -7.40 3.59 3.37
N LEU A 153 -7.19 4.74 2.72
CA LEU A 153 -8.09 5.88 2.82
C LEU A 153 -9.14 5.78 1.71
N LYS A 154 -10.38 5.42 2.05
CA LYS A 154 -11.47 5.30 1.08
C LYS A 154 -11.77 6.67 0.46
N THR A 155 -11.50 6.82 -0.83
CA THR A 155 -11.81 8.02 -1.60
C THR A 155 -12.90 7.73 -2.63
N VAL A 156 -13.81 8.68 -2.85
CA VAL A 156 -14.85 8.59 -3.87
C VAL A 156 -14.49 9.56 -5.00
N ARG A 157 -14.24 9.02 -6.19
CA ARG A 157 -14.00 9.84 -7.38
C ARG A 157 -15.33 10.26 -7.98
N ARG A 158 -15.68 11.54 -7.89
CA ARG A 158 -16.83 12.12 -8.60
C ARG A 158 -16.37 12.73 -9.91
N ILE A 159 -16.92 12.24 -11.02
CA ILE A 159 -16.67 12.79 -12.36
C ILE A 159 -17.96 13.45 -12.84
N GLY A 160 -17.92 14.76 -13.03
CA GLY A 160 -19.00 15.50 -13.68
C GLY A 160 -18.76 15.59 -15.19
N VAL A 161 -19.80 15.38 -15.98
CA VAL A 161 -19.79 15.68 -17.42
C VAL A 161 -21.03 16.52 -17.76
N PRO A 162 -20.98 17.44 -18.75
CA PRO A 162 -22.18 18.13 -19.17
C PRO A 162 -23.25 17.14 -19.67
N ASP A 163 -24.53 17.42 -19.42
CA ASP A 163 -25.65 16.51 -19.70
C ASP A 163 -25.66 15.95 -21.13
N GLY A 164 -25.29 16.78 -22.11
CA GLY A 164 -25.25 16.39 -23.51
C GLY A 164 -24.18 15.31 -23.82
N HIS A 165 -23.11 15.22 -23.01
CA HIS A 165 -22.12 14.15 -23.09
C HIS A 165 -22.58 12.90 -22.34
N PHE A 166 -23.19 13.07 -21.17
CA PHE A 166 -23.76 11.95 -20.41
C PHE A 166 -24.79 11.16 -21.22
N ARG A 167 -25.75 11.85 -21.85
CA ARG A 167 -26.76 11.21 -22.70
C ARG A 167 -26.15 10.45 -23.89
N ARG A 168 -25.05 10.95 -24.44
CA ARG A 168 -24.31 10.27 -25.52
C ARG A 168 -23.62 9.00 -25.02
N LEU A 169 -22.99 9.05 -23.85
CA LEU A 169 -22.40 7.87 -23.21
C LEU A 169 -23.47 6.81 -22.88
N ALA A 170 -24.61 7.22 -22.31
CA ALA A 170 -25.72 6.32 -22.01
C ALA A 170 -26.26 5.62 -23.28
N ARG A 171 -26.42 6.36 -24.38
CA ARG A 171 -26.84 5.80 -25.66
C ARG A 171 -25.82 4.80 -26.22
N LEU A 172 -24.52 5.09 -26.12
CA LEU A 172 -23.47 4.15 -26.52
C LEU A 172 -23.51 2.89 -25.66
N GLY A 173 -23.67 3.01 -24.34
CA GLY A 173 -23.85 1.88 -23.43
C GLY A 173 -25.00 0.96 -23.85
N GLY A 174 -26.16 1.54 -24.21
CA GLY A 174 -27.31 0.77 -24.71
C GLY A 174 -27.06 0.03 -26.04
N HIS A 175 -26.18 0.54 -26.90
CA HIS A 175 -25.80 -0.15 -28.14
C HIS A 175 -24.77 -1.27 -27.94
N LEU A 176 -24.00 -1.23 -26.85
CA LEU A 176 -22.99 -2.26 -26.55
C LEU A 176 -23.59 -3.58 -26.08
N GLN A 177 -24.92 -3.65 -25.85
CA GLN A 177 -25.69 -4.87 -25.56
C GLN A 177 -25.05 -5.79 -24.49
N SER A 178 -24.42 -5.22 -23.46
CA SER A 178 -23.94 -6.01 -22.33
C SER A 178 -25.13 -6.71 -21.68
N SER A 179 -25.07 -8.03 -21.60
CA SER A 179 -26.10 -8.83 -20.95
C SER A 179 -26.08 -8.59 -19.44
N ASP A 180 -27.22 -8.78 -18.77
CA ASP A 180 -27.31 -8.70 -17.30
C ASP A 180 -26.32 -9.65 -16.62
N LEU A 181 -26.05 -10.80 -17.25
CA LEU A 181 -25.08 -11.79 -16.77
C LEU A 181 -23.64 -11.27 -16.87
N GLU A 182 -23.29 -10.56 -17.95
CA GLU A 182 -21.98 -9.93 -18.09
C GLU A 182 -21.79 -8.82 -17.07
N LEU A 183 -22.78 -7.96 -16.88
CA LEU A 183 -22.74 -6.90 -15.86
C LEU A 183 -22.60 -7.48 -14.44
N THR A 184 -23.29 -8.59 -14.15
CA THR A 184 -23.17 -9.30 -12.86
C THR A 184 -21.79 -9.93 -12.67
N ASN A 185 -21.21 -10.51 -13.72
CA ASN A 185 -19.86 -11.09 -13.66
C ASN A 185 -18.76 -10.02 -13.55
N TYR A 186 -19.04 -8.79 -13.98
CA TYR A 186 -18.14 -7.65 -13.80
C TYR A 186 -18.26 -7.00 -12.43
N ALA A 187 -19.21 -7.42 -11.57
CA ALA A 187 -19.40 -6.88 -10.24
C ALA A 187 -18.09 -6.89 -9.43
N GLN A 188 -17.54 -5.70 -9.18
CA GLN A 188 -16.35 -5.52 -8.37
C GLN A 188 -16.74 -5.32 -6.89
N PRO A 189 -15.87 -5.65 -5.93
CA PRO A 189 -16.12 -5.42 -4.49
C PRO A 189 -16.47 -3.97 -4.12
N GLU A 190 -16.18 -3.03 -5.02
CA GLU A 190 -16.37 -1.58 -4.85
C GLU A 190 -17.47 -1.02 -5.75
N ASP A 191 -18.17 -1.86 -6.50
CA ASP A 191 -19.31 -1.39 -7.27
C ASP A 191 -20.33 -0.80 -6.30
N PRO A 192 -20.94 0.35 -6.63
CA PRO A 192 -21.93 0.96 -5.78
C PRO A 192 -22.97 -0.09 -5.43
N PRO A 193 -23.30 -0.29 -4.14
CA PRO A 193 -24.41 -1.17 -3.79
C PRO A 193 -25.66 -0.68 -4.54
N ASP A 194 -26.53 -1.62 -4.94
CA ASP A 194 -27.82 -1.26 -5.48
C ASP A 194 -28.52 -0.33 -4.49
N VAL A 195 -28.66 0.95 -4.88
CA VAL A 195 -29.28 1.97 -4.04
C VAL A 195 -30.78 1.73 -4.10
N ALA A 196 -31.24 0.78 -3.30
CA ALA A 196 -32.66 0.54 -3.11
C ALA A 196 -33.25 1.68 -2.27
N SER A 197 -33.76 2.69 -2.97
CA SER A 197 -34.65 3.78 -2.53
C SER A 197 -34.05 5.19 -2.42
N ALA A 198 -34.90 6.16 -2.74
CA ALA A 198 -34.63 7.59 -2.91
C ALA A 198 -34.28 8.38 -1.62
N ASN A 199 -33.81 7.71 -0.57
CA ASN A 199 -33.69 8.29 0.77
C ASN A 199 -32.28 8.31 1.36
N GLU A 200 -31.22 8.02 0.60
CA GLU A 200 -29.86 8.13 1.12
C GLU A 200 -29.09 9.23 0.37
N ILE A 201 -28.79 10.30 1.11
CA ILE A 201 -28.04 11.51 0.70
C ILE A 201 -26.54 11.20 0.68
#